data_AF-A0A820PL71-F1
#
_entry.id   AF-A0A820PL71-F1
#
_cell.length_a   1.000
_cell.length_b   1.000
_cell.length_c   1.000
_cell.angle_alpha   90.00
_cell.angle_beta   90.00
_cell.angle_gamma   90.00
#
_symmetry.space_group_name_H-M   'P 1'
#
loop_
_entity.id
_entity.type
_entity.pdbx_description
1 polymer ?
#
loop_
_entity_poly.entity_id
_entity_poly.type
_entity_poly.pdbx_seq_one_letter_code
_entity_poly.pdbx_strand_id
1 'polypeptide(L)'
;MSDQLAGFWYLRLSGHKYEDFQKERVDSVLDTIFKSNVMAFGNGKLGAVNGMTKSGELEIVSMQSEEIWTGITYGLSSTMMMEDRRKEAFLTAEGIYNTCFNEAGLAFQ
;
A
#
# COMPACT_ATOMS: atom_id res chain seq x y z
N MET A 1 -3.05 -6.64 -6.07
CA MET A 1 -3.88 -5.48 -5.69
C MET A 1 -3.36 -4.90 -4.37
N SER A 2 -3.14 -3.59 -4.29
CA SER A 2 -2.58 -2.92 -3.10
C SER A 2 -3.55 -2.84 -1.91
N ASP A 3 -4.86 -2.89 -2.14
CA ASP A 3 -5.92 -2.79 -1.14
C ASP A 3 -6.59 -4.15 -0.81
N GLN A 4 -6.00 -5.28 -1.20
CA GLN A 4 -6.62 -6.60 -1.01
C GLN A 4 -6.90 -6.96 0.47
N LEU A 5 -6.31 -6.20 1.41
CA LEU A 5 -6.56 -6.29 2.85
C LEU A 5 -7.46 -5.16 3.39
N ALA A 6 -8.25 -4.46 2.56
CA ALA A 6 -9.10 -3.36 3.00
C ALA A 6 -10.10 -3.77 4.11
N GLY A 7 -10.65 -4.98 4.04
CA GLY A 7 -11.51 -5.52 5.10
C GLY A 7 -10.75 -5.73 6.42
N PHE A 8 -9.55 -6.31 6.33
CA PHE A 8 -8.66 -6.47 7.49
C PHE A 8 -8.26 -5.12 8.09
N TRP A 9 -7.90 -4.14 7.25
CA TRP A 9 -7.60 -2.77 7.67
C TRP A 9 -8.72 -2.17 8.51
N TYR A 10 -9.96 -2.27 8.04
CA TYR A 10 -11.12 -1.74 8.75
C TYR A 10 -11.38 -2.47 10.08
N LEU A 11 -11.26 -3.80 10.10
CA LEU A 11 -11.39 -4.60 11.32
C LEU A 11 -10.32 -4.22 12.36
N ARG A 12 -9.08 -4.04 11.93
CA ARG A 12 -7.97 -3.62 12.81
C ARG A 12 -8.20 -2.26 13.44
N LEU A 13 -8.67 -1.28 12.65
CA LEU A 13 -9.07 0.04 13.15
C LEU A 13 -10.26 -0.03 14.13
N SER A 14 -11.15 -1.00 13.94
CA SER A 14 -12.32 -1.23 14.81
C SER A 14 -11.98 -1.99 16.10
N GLY A 15 -10.70 -2.29 16.36
CA GLY A 15 -10.24 -2.96 17.57
C GLY A 15 -10.21 -4.50 17.48
N HIS A 16 -10.63 -5.07 16.36
CA HIS A 16 -10.55 -6.51 16.10
C HIS A 16 -9.13 -6.89 15.65
N LYS A 17 -8.72 -8.14 15.84
CA LYS A 17 -7.36 -8.60 15.47
C LYS A 17 -7.40 -9.54 14.27
N TYR A 18 -7.41 -10.84 14.51
CA TYR A 18 -7.19 -11.90 13.52
C TYR A 18 -8.38 -12.87 13.48
N GLU A 19 -9.60 -12.35 13.50
CA GLU A 19 -10.82 -13.17 13.60
C GLU A 19 -10.95 -14.12 12.41
N ASP A 20 -11.11 -13.58 11.21
CA ASP A 20 -11.17 -14.35 9.96
C ASP A 20 -9.81 -14.40 9.22
N PHE A 21 -8.83 -13.65 9.69
CA PHE A 21 -7.54 -13.47 9.04
C PHE A 21 -6.42 -14.16 9.82
N GLN A 22 -5.71 -15.09 9.19
CA GLN A 22 -4.51 -15.70 9.80
C GLN A 22 -3.35 -14.70 9.75
N LYS A 23 -2.70 -14.45 10.90
CA LYS A 23 -1.60 -13.48 11.02
C LYS A 23 -0.49 -13.73 10.00
N GLU A 24 -0.10 -14.99 9.81
CA GLU A 24 0.97 -15.38 8.89
C GLU A 24 0.61 -15.06 7.43
N ARG A 25 -0.69 -15.14 7.08
CA ARG A 25 -1.17 -14.78 5.75
C ARG A 25 -1.21 -13.26 5.57
N VAL A 26 -1.65 -12.52 6.57
CA VAL A 26 -1.60 -11.05 6.58
C VAL A 26 -0.16 -10.59 6.40
N ASP A 27 0.77 -11.15 7.16
CA ASP A 27 2.19 -10.83 7.07
C ASP A 27 2.77 -11.12 5.69
N SER A 28 2.45 -12.28 5.11
CA SER A 28 2.88 -12.65 3.76
C SER A 28 2.31 -11.71 2.69
N VAL A 29 1.04 -11.33 2.83
CA VAL A 29 0.38 -10.41 1.90
C VAL A 29 0.97 -9.00 2.00
N LEU A 30 1.17 -8.47 3.22
CA LEU A 30 1.78 -7.15 3.41
C LEU A 30 3.22 -7.10 2.87
N ASP A 31 4.01 -8.17 3.07
CA ASP A 31 5.34 -8.29 2.48
C ASP A 31 5.30 -8.30 0.95
N THR A 32 4.34 -9.04 0.37
CA THR A 32 4.14 -9.10 -1.08
C THR A 32 3.74 -7.74 -1.65
N ILE A 33 2.78 -7.04 -1.03
CA ILE A 33 2.33 -5.71 -1.46
C ILE A 33 3.50 -4.72 -1.35
N PHE A 34 4.25 -4.72 -0.25
CA PHE A 34 5.38 -3.82 -0.10
C PHE A 34 6.46 -4.05 -1.16
N LYS A 35 6.83 -5.32 -1.41
CA LYS A 35 7.86 -5.64 -2.42
C LYS A 35 7.40 -5.30 -3.84
N SER A 36 6.18 -5.68 -4.20
CA SER A 36 5.68 -5.54 -5.57
C SER A 36 5.08 -4.16 -5.82
N ASN A 37 4.08 -3.75 -5.05
CA ASN A 37 3.29 -2.55 -5.34
C ASN A 37 3.99 -1.26 -4.91
N VAL A 38 4.93 -1.33 -3.96
CA VAL A 38 5.69 -0.16 -3.47
C VAL A 38 7.11 -0.17 -4.03
N MET A 39 7.93 -1.17 -3.67
CA MET A 39 9.36 -1.12 -3.99
C MET A 39 9.66 -1.35 -5.47
N ALA A 40 8.97 -2.26 -6.16
CA ALA A 40 9.18 -2.47 -7.58
C ALA A 40 8.59 -1.33 -8.46
N PHE A 41 7.71 -0.50 -7.90
CA PHE A 41 7.13 0.64 -8.61
C PHE A 41 7.76 1.97 -8.18
N GLY A 42 8.41 2.68 -9.09
CA GLY A 42 9.04 3.97 -8.78
C GLY A 42 10.08 3.91 -7.65
N ASN A 43 10.65 2.72 -7.38
CA ASN A 43 11.57 2.46 -6.28
C ASN A 43 11.03 2.88 -4.89
N GLY A 44 9.73 2.72 -4.67
CA GLY A 44 9.05 3.12 -3.43
C GLY A 44 8.83 4.62 -3.25
N LYS A 45 9.18 5.45 -4.24
CA LYS A 45 9.14 6.92 -4.12
C LYS A 45 7.81 7.55 -4.51
N LEU A 46 6.86 6.77 -5.02
CA LEU A 46 5.59 7.29 -5.56
C LEU A 46 4.36 6.86 -4.74
N GLY A 47 4.48 5.85 -3.89
CA GLY A 47 3.36 5.21 -3.19
C GLY A 47 3.12 3.78 -3.66
N ALA A 48 1.91 3.25 -3.44
CA ALA A 48 1.55 1.89 -3.84
C ALA A 48 0.70 1.89 -5.12
N VAL A 49 1.24 1.35 -6.23
CA VAL A 49 0.44 1.15 -7.45
C VAL A 49 -0.64 0.09 -7.22
N ASN A 50 -1.82 0.28 -7.81
CA ASN A 50 -2.98 -0.57 -7.53
C ASN A 50 -2.77 -2.02 -7.96
N GLY A 51 -2.29 -2.25 -9.18
CA GLY A 51 -2.16 -3.57 -9.81
C GLY A 51 -0.71 -3.94 -10.10
N MET A 52 -0.30 -5.13 -9.67
CA MET A 52 0.97 -5.75 -10.03
C MET A 52 0.71 -7.23 -10.33
N THR A 53 1.34 -7.73 -11.39
CA THR A 53 1.27 -9.14 -11.77
C THR A 53 2.13 -10.01 -10.84
N LYS A 54 1.89 -11.32 -10.83
CA LYS A 54 2.71 -12.28 -10.07
C LYS A 54 4.17 -12.31 -10.50
N SER A 55 4.48 -11.90 -11.73
CA SER A 55 5.86 -11.78 -12.23
C SER A 55 6.55 -10.49 -11.78
N GLY A 56 5.87 -9.58 -11.08
CA GLY A 56 6.43 -8.31 -10.62
C GLY A 56 6.37 -7.20 -11.67
N GLU A 57 5.65 -7.40 -12.77
CA GLU A 57 5.38 -6.37 -13.79
C GLU A 57 4.10 -5.61 -13.47
N LEU A 58 4.01 -4.37 -13.96
CA LEU A 58 2.79 -3.56 -13.87
C LEU A 58 1.60 -4.31 -14.48
N GLU A 59 0.47 -4.32 -13.78
CA GLU A 59 -0.75 -4.94 -14.31
C GLU A 59 -1.49 -3.95 -15.23
N ILE A 60 -1.52 -4.25 -16.53
CA ILE A 60 -2.13 -3.39 -17.56
C ILE A 60 -3.46 -4.01 -18.00
N VAL A 61 -4.46 -3.96 -17.13
CA VAL A 61 -5.82 -4.49 -17.40
C VAL A 61 -6.89 -3.41 -17.35
N SER A 62 -6.62 -2.30 -16.66
CA SER A 62 -7.47 -1.10 -16.66
C SER A 62 -6.62 0.12 -16.33
N MET A 63 -7.12 1.32 -16.64
CA MET A 63 -6.47 2.57 -16.21
C MET A 63 -6.24 2.58 -14.69
N GLN A 64 -7.18 2.05 -13.92
CA GLN A 64 -7.10 2.04 -12.46
C GLN A 64 -6.03 1.10 -11.91
N SER A 65 -5.68 0.02 -12.62
CA SER A 65 -4.62 -0.89 -12.15
C SER A 65 -3.23 -0.25 -12.25
N GLU A 66 -3.07 0.74 -13.13
CA GLU A 66 -1.84 1.48 -13.34
C GLU A 66 -1.70 2.71 -12.43
N GLU A 67 -2.79 3.12 -11.76
CA GLU A 67 -2.83 4.29 -10.89
C GLU A 67 -2.24 4.01 -9.49
N ILE A 68 -1.78 5.09 -8.87
CA ILE A 68 -1.56 5.15 -7.42
C ILE A 68 -2.71 5.95 -6.82
N TRP A 69 -3.48 5.33 -5.93
CA TRP A 69 -4.49 6.04 -5.17
C TRP A 69 -3.91 6.49 -3.83
N THR A 70 -3.89 7.79 -3.60
CA THR A 70 -3.26 8.40 -2.41
C THR A 70 -3.90 7.89 -1.12
N GLY A 71 -5.24 7.83 -1.07
CA GLY A 71 -6.00 7.30 0.07
C GLY A 71 -5.73 5.82 0.34
N ILE A 72 -5.64 4.99 -0.71
CA ILE A 72 -5.29 3.57 -0.57
C ILE A 72 -3.87 3.42 -0.02
N THR A 73 -2.93 4.22 -0.53
CA THR A 73 -1.53 4.14 -0.06
C THR A 73 -1.41 4.50 1.42
N TYR A 74 -2.11 5.55 1.89
CA TYR A 74 -2.12 5.87 3.32
C TYR A 74 -2.87 4.84 4.16
N GLY A 75 -3.98 4.27 3.65
CA GLY A 75 -4.68 3.16 4.30
C GLY A 75 -3.78 1.93 4.49
N LEU A 76 -3.08 1.53 3.42
CA LEU A 76 -2.09 0.45 3.45
C LEU A 76 -0.95 0.75 4.44
N SER A 77 -0.39 1.97 4.41
CA SER A 77 0.65 2.38 5.36
C SER A 77 0.18 2.28 6.82
N SER A 78 -1.05 2.73 7.11
CA SER A 78 -1.64 2.59 8.45
C SER A 78 -1.83 1.13 8.86
N THR A 79 -2.18 0.25 7.91
CA THR A 79 -2.27 -1.20 8.14
C THR A 79 -0.90 -1.78 8.48
N MET A 80 0.14 -1.44 7.71
CA MET A 80 1.52 -1.84 8.02
C MET A 80 1.94 -1.36 9.41
N MET A 81 1.57 -0.14 9.81
CA MET A 81 1.86 0.40 11.13
C MET A 81 1.20 -0.42 12.25
N MET A 82 -0.07 -0.80 12.09
CA MET A 82 -0.81 -1.61 13.08
C MET A 82 -0.27 -3.04 13.21
N GLU A 83 0.49 -3.50 12.21
CA GLU A 83 1.09 -4.83 12.13
C GLU A 83 2.61 -4.77 12.39
N ASP A 84 3.07 -3.73 13.11
CA ASP A 84 4.46 -3.52 13.56
C ASP A 84 5.51 -3.37 12.43
N ARG A 85 5.07 -3.09 11.19
CA ARG A 85 5.94 -2.86 10.01
C ARG A 85 6.24 -1.39 9.80
N ARG A 86 6.83 -0.77 10.82
CA ARG A 86 7.02 0.70 10.89
C ARG A 86 7.83 1.24 9.71
N LYS A 87 8.89 0.55 9.29
CA LYS A 87 9.76 1.02 8.20
C LYS A 87 9.03 1.02 6.88
N GLU A 88 8.35 -0.07 6.57
CA GLU A 88 7.54 -0.27 5.37
C GLU A 88 6.39 0.74 5.33
N ALA A 89 5.73 0.97 6.48
CA ALA A 89 4.67 1.96 6.62
C ALA A 89 5.16 3.36 6.24
N PHE A 90 6.27 3.83 6.83
CA PHE A 90 6.79 5.17 6.53
C PHE A 90 7.28 5.30 5.10
N LEU A 91 8.00 4.32 4.56
CA LEU A 91 8.45 4.35 3.17
C LEU A 91 7.27 4.42 2.18
N THR A 92 6.22 3.64 2.43
CA THR A 92 5.01 3.63 1.60
C THR A 92 4.30 5.00 1.61
N ALA A 93 4.17 5.62 2.78
CA ALA A 93 3.54 6.94 2.94
C ALA A 93 4.42 8.09 2.40
N GLU A 94 5.73 8.00 2.58
CA GLU A 94 6.71 9.00 2.15
C GLU A 94 6.65 9.21 0.63
N GLY A 95 6.38 8.16 -0.16
CA GLY A 95 6.23 8.29 -1.60
C GLY A 95 5.11 9.26 -1.99
N ILE A 96 3.94 9.17 -1.34
CA ILE A 96 2.83 10.11 -1.58
C ILE A 96 3.18 11.50 -1.08
N TYR A 97 3.79 11.61 0.10
CA TYR A 97 4.19 12.90 0.66
C TYR A 97 5.14 13.65 -0.29
N ASN A 98 6.23 12.99 -0.73
CA ASN A 98 7.19 13.60 -1.63
C ASN A 98 6.57 13.94 -2.99
N THR A 99 5.81 13.01 -3.57
CA THR A 99 5.12 13.25 -4.84
C THR A 99 4.20 14.47 -4.73
N CYS A 100 3.36 14.54 -3.71
CA CYS A 100 2.38 15.61 -3.54
C CYS A 100 3.02 16.96 -3.22
N PHE A 101 3.90 17.00 -2.21
CA PHE A 101 4.39 18.25 -1.62
C PHE A 101 5.73 18.74 -2.20
N ASN A 102 6.57 17.85 -2.72
CA ASN A 102 7.93 18.19 -3.16
C ASN A 102 8.13 18.14 -4.67
N GLU A 103 7.36 17.31 -5.40
CA GLU A 103 7.64 17.02 -6.81
C GLU A 103 6.53 17.48 -7.78
N ALA A 104 5.28 17.12 -7.52
CA ALA A 104 4.18 17.31 -8.47
C ALA A 104 3.34 18.59 -8.22
N GLY A 105 3.59 19.33 -7.13
CA GLY A 105 2.90 20.59 -6.85
C GLY A 105 1.42 20.44 -6.56
N LEU A 106 1.01 19.33 -5.93
CA LEU A 106 -0.39 18.98 -5.64
C LEU A 106 -0.82 19.36 -4.21
N ALA A 107 -0.05 20.21 -3.54
CA ALA A 107 -0.38 20.61 -2.18
C ALA A 107 -1.68 21.43 -2.14
N PHE A 108 -2.59 21.08 -1.22
CA PHE A 108 -3.83 21.81 -0.88
C PHE A 108 -4.95 21.86 -1.94
N GLN A 109 -5.09 20.82 -2.77
CA GLN A 109 -6.20 20.64 -3.71
C GLN A 109 -7.09 19.44 -3.38
#